data_AF-A0A9W6JCY9-F1
#
_entry.id   AF-A0A9W6JCY9-F1
#
_cell.length_a   1.000
_cell.length_b   1.000
_cell.length_c   1.000
_cell.angle_alpha   90.00
_cell.angle_beta   90.00
_cell.angle_gamma   90.00
#
_symmetry.space_group_name_H-M   'P 1'
#
loop_
_entity.id
_entity.type
_entity.pdbx_description
1 polymer ?
#
loop_
_entity_poly.entity_id
_entity_poly.type
_entity_poly.pdbx_seq_one_letter_code
_entity_poly.pdbx_strand_id
1 'polypeptide(L)'
;MTHAHTPARPMLRMSAALLGSAAFAALLAAGPAAAAETHGQAGAKAAAAHLAAGKEDDPVVLEAPAINPRRVYVNDPAHFASLTQQYVIDGDTARVVGMTDSGFLPNPVVASDGSFFGQVSTTFERISRGKRTDYIEIFDPKTYKPTADIELPNAPRFLVGTYPWMTALTPNNKTLLFYQFSPSPAVGVVDLASKKFSRTISVPDCYHVFPVTDQTFFMHCRDGSLLKVAMGADGKDETAKTEVFRKENEYLINHPAYSPKNGRLVWPTYTGKIFQADLSSGEAKFLPAIEAFTDEEKKAGWAPGGWQQVAYHRGSDRIFLLGDQRAQWKHKAPSRFVFVIDAKTGKRVKKIEFGRDIDSVGVSQDAKPQLYALSTGEKTLFIYDPETGKETAAVNQLGHGPQVITTADM
;
A
#
# COMPACT_ATOMS: atom_id res chain seq x y z
N MET A 1 26.30 21.22 43.39
CA MET A 1 27.65 21.27 43.98
C MET A 1 28.44 20.09 43.45
N THR A 2 29.57 20.39 42.82
CA THR A 2 30.74 19.54 42.54
C THR A 2 30.52 18.12 41.99
N HIS A 3 30.74 17.96 40.67
CA HIS A 3 31.54 16.85 40.18
C HIS A 3 32.67 17.35 39.29
N ALA A 4 33.84 16.82 39.60
CA ALA A 4 35.15 17.27 39.20
C ALA A 4 35.49 16.91 37.76
N HIS A 5 36.19 17.84 37.11
CA HIS A 5 36.85 17.67 35.83
C HIS A 5 38.32 18.03 36.02
N THR A 6 39.24 17.16 35.63
CA THR A 6 40.66 17.46 35.39
C THR A 6 41.38 16.21 34.85
N PRO A 7 42.53 16.31 34.16
CA PRO A 7 43.00 17.37 33.26
C PRO A 7 43.55 16.82 31.92
N ALA A 8 43.75 17.74 30.97
CA ALA A 8 44.48 17.55 29.73
C ALA A 8 45.98 17.31 29.95
N ARG A 9 46.61 16.53 29.05
CA ARG A 9 48.07 16.30 28.98
C ARG A 9 48.77 17.34 28.09
N PRO A 10 50.06 17.63 28.34
CA PRO A 10 50.74 18.80 27.80
C PRO A 10 51.30 18.59 26.38
N MET A 11 51.35 19.71 25.65
CA MET A 11 52.06 19.87 24.38
C MET A 11 53.57 19.70 24.56
N LEU A 12 54.17 18.83 23.75
CA LEU A 12 55.61 18.82 23.50
C LEU A 12 55.89 19.67 22.25
N ARG A 13 56.67 20.73 22.40
CA ARG A 13 57.27 21.49 21.30
C ARG A 13 58.50 20.75 20.78
N MET A 14 58.63 20.59 19.47
CA MET A 14 59.95 20.59 18.83
C MET A 14 59.86 20.99 17.35
N SER A 15 60.44 22.17 17.09
CA SER A 15 61.34 22.57 16.02
C SER A 15 61.07 22.18 14.56
N ALA A 16 61.03 23.24 13.75
CA ALA A 16 61.01 23.27 12.30
C ALA A 16 62.23 22.59 11.65
N ALA A 17 61.96 21.88 10.56
CA ALA A 17 62.87 21.73 9.43
C ALA A 17 62.03 21.64 8.16
N LEU A 18 62.12 22.66 7.30
CA LEU A 18 61.67 22.61 5.92
C LEU A 18 62.46 21.53 5.17
N LEU A 19 61.80 20.76 4.30
CA LEU A 19 62.31 20.39 2.97
C LEU A 19 61.22 19.66 2.15
N GLY A 20 60.79 20.35 1.09
CA GLY A 20 60.35 19.84 -0.22
C GLY A 20 59.47 18.59 -0.31
N SER A 21 58.19 18.79 -0.62
CA SER A 21 57.35 17.77 -1.25
C SER A 21 56.54 18.40 -2.39
N ALA A 22 56.76 17.88 -3.59
CA ALA A 22 56.07 18.25 -4.82
C ALA A 22 54.55 18.10 -4.69
N ALA A 23 53.82 19.13 -5.12
CA ALA A 23 52.37 19.13 -5.16
C ALA A 23 51.87 18.22 -6.29
N PHE A 24 51.37 17.04 -5.93
CA PHE A 24 50.42 16.30 -6.76
C PHE A 24 49.03 16.91 -6.53
N ALA A 25 48.65 17.87 -7.36
CA ALA A 25 47.28 18.37 -7.43
C ALA A 25 46.41 17.30 -8.12
N ALA A 26 45.80 16.41 -7.35
CA ALA A 26 44.70 15.59 -7.84
C ALA A 26 43.47 16.51 -8.02
N LEU A 27 43.10 16.79 -9.27
CA LEU A 27 41.81 17.39 -9.61
C LEU A 27 40.69 16.44 -9.18
N LEU A 28 40.12 16.67 -8.01
CA LEU A 28 38.77 16.23 -7.68
C LEU A 28 37.80 17.17 -8.41
N ALA A 29 37.49 16.85 -9.66
CA ALA A 29 36.32 17.39 -10.33
C ALA A 29 35.07 16.75 -9.72
N ALA A 30 34.68 17.19 -8.53
CA ALA A 30 33.32 17.03 -8.04
C ALA A 30 32.45 17.99 -8.85
N GLY A 31 32.07 17.58 -10.06
CA GLY A 31 30.97 18.24 -10.77
C GLY A 31 29.72 18.15 -9.90
N PRO A 32 28.90 19.21 -9.82
CA PRO A 32 27.62 19.11 -9.14
C PRO A 32 26.85 17.98 -9.84
N ALA A 33 26.40 16.98 -9.08
CA ALA A 33 25.37 16.08 -9.54
C ALA A 33 24.14 16.98 -9.80
N ALA A 34 23.99 17.45 -11.04
CA ALA A 34 22.79 18.14 -11.46
C ALA A 34 21.65 17.13 -11.23
N ALA A 35 20.78 17.43 -10.27
CA ALA A 35 19.58 16.65 -10.07
C ALA A 35 18.85 16.59 -11.42
N ALA A 36 18.57 15.37 -11.91
CA ALA A 36 17.84 15.20 -13.15
C ALA A 36 16.51 15.98 -13.07
N GLU A 37 16.21 16.76 -14.12
CA GLU A 37 14.96 17.52 -14.21
C GLU A 37 13.77 16.57 -14.04
N THR A 38 12.87 16.86 -13.10
CA THR A 38 11.69 16.01 -12.87
C THR A 38 10.68 16.18 -14.00
N HIS A 39 9.80 15.19 -14.21
CA HIS A 39 8.71 15.33 -15.18
C HIS A 39 7.80 16.56 -14.92
N GLY A 40 7.65 16.95 -13.65
CA GLY A 40 6.91 18.15 -13.26
C GLY A 40 7.64 19.42 -13.69
N GLN A 41 8.97 19.50 -13.49
CA GLN A 41 9.79 20.62 -13.93
C GLN A 41 9.79 20.75 -15.46
N ALA A 42 9.98 19.63 -16.17
CA ALA A 42 9.92 19.59 -17.63
C ALA A 42 8.53 20.00 -18.15
N GLY A 43 7.46 19.54 -17.50
CA GLY A 43 6.09 19.91 -17.83
C GLY A 43 5.80 21.40 -17.62
N ALA A 44 6.23 21.97 -16.48
CA ALA A 44 6.08 23.39 -16.19
C ALA A 44 6.85 24.25 -17.21
N LYS A 45 8.05 23.81 -17.60
CA LYS A 45 8.85 24.48 -18.64
C LYS A 45 8.18 24.45 -20.01
N ALA A 46 7.58 23.32 -20.40
CA ALA A 46 6.82 23.20 -21.64
C ALA A 46 5.55 24.08 -21.62
N ALA A 47 4.80 24.07 -20.52
CA ALA A 47 3.63 24.93 -20.34
C ALA A 47 3.99 26.42 -20.41
N ALA A 48 5.09 26.83 -19.75
CA ALA A 48 5.59 28.20 -19.84
C ALA A 48 5.97 28.60 -21.28
N ALA A 49 6.54 27.67 -22.06
CA ALA A 49 6.85 27.91 -23.48
C ALA A 49 5.58 27.99 -24.36
N HIS A 50 4.55 27.18 -24.07
CA HIS A 50 3.26 27.24 -24.77
C HIS A 50 2.53 28.55 -24.49
N LEU A 51 2.52 28.99 -23.22
CA LEU A 51 1.98 30.28 -22.80
C LEU A 51 2.72 31.44 -23.50
N ALA A 52 4.05 31.43 -23.48
CA ALA A 52 4.86 32.44 -24.17
C ALA A 52 4.65 32.45 -25.70
N ALA A 53 4.24 31.32 -26.28
CA ALA A 53 3.92 31.18 -27.70
C ALA A 53 2.44 31.50 -28.03
N GLY A 54 1.62 31.90 -27.05
CA GLY A 54 0.18 32.17 -27.23
C GLY A 54 -0.63 30.93 -27.64
N LYS A 55 -0.12 29.72 -27.41
CA LYS A 55 -0.78 28.46 -27.79
C LYS A 55 -1.77 27.96 -26.75
N GLU A 56 -1.66 28.44 -25.52
CA GLU A 56 -2.49 28.07 -24.37
C GLU A 56 -2.79 29.35 -23.56
N ASP A 57 -3.59 30.25 -24.13
CA ASP A 57 -3.94 31.53 -23.50
C ASP A 57 -5.13 31.40 -22.52
N ASP A 58 -5.86 30.28 -22.56
CA ASP A 58 -6.97 29.97 -21.66
C ASP A 58 -6.52 28.97 -20.57
N PRO A 59 -6.33 29.41 -19.31
CA PRO A 59 -6.02 28.50 -18.21
C PRO A 59 -7.23 27.61 -17.91
N VAL A 60 -7.07 26.29 -18.09
CA VAL A 60 -8.10 25.29 -17.81
C VAL A 60 -7.67 24.34 -16.69
N VAL A 61 -8.66 23.81 -15.96
CA VAL A 61 -8.44 22.67 -15.06
C VAL A 61 -8.42 21.40 -15.92
N LEU A 62 -7.28 20.72 -15.95
CA LEU A 62 -7.12 19.48 -16.71
C LEU A 62 -7.95 18.36 -16.11
N GLU A 63 -8.48 17.49 -16.96
CA GLU A 63 -9.00 16.19 -16.56
C GLU A 63 -7.89 15.15 -16.63
N ALA A 64 -7.91 14.20 -15.70
CA ALA A 64 -7.03 13.04 -15.80
C ALA A 64 -7.39 12.22 -17.05
N PRO A 65 -6.43 11.47 -17.62
CA PRO A 65 -6.67 10.59 -18.76
C PRO A 65 -7.79 9.58 -18.50
N ALA A 66 -8.20 8.85 -19.54
CA ALA A 66 -9.09 7.70 -19.33
C ALA A 66 -8.43 6.68 -18.38
N ILE A 67 -9.25 6.00 -17.59
CA ILE A 67 -8.78 4.93 -16.72
C ILE A 67 -8.37 3.73 -17.57
N ASN A 68 -7.28 3.08 -17.17
CA ASN A 68 -6.80 1.84 -17.75
C ASN A 68 -6.32 0.90 -16.61
N PRO A 69 -6.05 -0.39 -16.87
CA PRO A 69 -5.58 -1.34 -15.85
C PRO A 69 -4.25 -0.98 -15.17
N ARG A 70 -3.51 -0.03 -15.74
CA ARG A 70 -2.20 0.46 -15.25
C ARG A 70 -2.31 1.79 -14.50
N ARG A 71 -3.53 2.30 -14.26
CA ARG A 71 -3.73 3.36 -13.28
C ARG A 71 -3.44 2.80 -11.89
N VAL A 72 -2.50 3.43 -11.19
CA VAL A 72 -2.06 3.03 -9.85
C VAL A 72 -2.20 4.20 -8.87
N TYR A 73 -2.71 3.88 -7.69
CA TYR A 73 -2.95 4.85 -6.61
C TYR A 73 -1.93 4.58 -5.51
N VAL A 74 -1.21 5.62 -5.09
CA VAL A 74 -0.25 5.56 -3.99
C VAL A 74 -0.74 6.46 -2.86
N ASN A 75 -1.06 5.87 -1.71
CA ASN A 75 -1.44 6.60 -0.52
C ASN A 75 -0.22 6.80 0.40
N ASP A 76 -0.13 8.01 0.94
CA ASP A 76 0.87 8.47 1.89
C ASP A 76 0.26 8.68 3.27
N PRO A 77 0.32 7.70 4.18
CA PRO A 77 -0.03 7.88 5.59
C PRO A 77 0.87 8.87 6.34
N ALA A 78 1.93 9.37 5.70
CA ALA A 78 2.79 10.45 6.14
C ALA A 78 3.30 10.29 7.58
N HIS A 79 3.66 9.05 7.96
CA HIS A 79 4.12 8.69 9.31
C HIS A 79 3.20 9.21 10.43
N PHE A 80 1.88 9.01 10.27
CA PHE A 80 0.85 9.42 11.23
C PHE A 80 0.62 10.94 11.32
N ALA A 81 0.86 11.68 10.23
CA ALA A 81 0.45 13.09 10.14
C ALA A 81 -1.08 13.23 10.10
N SER A 82 -1.60 14.35 10.62
CA SER A 82 -3.04 14.63 10.71
C SER A 82 -3.73 14.79 9.34
N LEU A 83 -2.96 15.16 8.32
CA LEU A 83 -3.39 15.25 6.93
C LEU A 83 -2.45 14.39 6.09
N THR A 84 -2.98 13.81 5.02
CA THR A 84 -2.33 12.83 4.16
C THR A 84 -2.71 13.08 2.71
N GLN A 85 -2.03 12.38 1.79
CA GLN A 85 -2.24 12.55 0.36
C GLN A 85 -2.38 11.20 -0.35
N GLN A 86 -3.17 11.18 -1.42
CA GLN A 86 -3.16 10.11 -2.42
C GLN A 86 -2.66 10.67 -3.75
N TYR A 87 -1.70 9.99 -4.34
CA TYR A 87 -1.18 10.26 -5.67
C TYR A 87 -1.79 9.26 -6.64
N VAL A 88 -2.37 9.75 -7.74
CA VAL A 88 -2.88 8.89 -8.82
C VAL A 88 -1.93 8.99 -9.99
N ILE A 89 -1.43 7.84 -10.42
CA ILE A 89 -0.34 7.71 -11.38
C ILE A 89 -0.85 6.91 -12.58
N ASP A 90 -0.54 7.39 -13.76
CA ASP A 90 -0.62 6.60 -14.99
C ASP A 90 0.66 5.77 -15.13
N GLY A 91 0.54 4.45 -14.98
CA GLY A 91 1.66 3.51 -15.06
C GLY A 91 2.26 3.38 -16.46
N ASP A 92 1.53 3.72 -17.52
CA ASP A 92 2.08 3.69 -18.90
C ASP A 92 3.07 4.83 -19.15
N THR A 93 2.78 6.00 -18.59
CA THR A 93 3.60 7.20 -18.77
C THR A 93 4.46 7.54 -17.54
N ALA A 94 4.33 6.79 -16.45
CA ALA A 94 4.96 7.04 -15.16
C ALA A 94 4.75 8.49 -14.69
N ARG A 95 3.52 8.98 -14.79
CA ARG A 95 3.17 10.37 -14.50
C ARG A 95 2.08 10.47 -13.43
N VAL A 96 2.26 11.37 -12.46
CA VAL A 96 1.16 11.79 -11.58
C VAL A 96 0.12 12.52 -12.41
N VAL A 97 -1.09 11.95 -12.48
CA VAL A 97 -2.22 12.49 -13.25
C VAL A 97 -3.26 13.18 -12.37
N GLY A 98 -3.12 13.06 -11.05
CA GLY A 98 -3.91 13.83 -10.09
C GLY A 98 -3.58 13.44 -8.66
N MET A 99 -4.17 14.17 -7.71
CA MET A 99 -3.99 13.96 -6.28
C MET A 99 -5.31 14.21 -5.55
N THR A 100 -5.50 13.55 -4.41
CA THR A 100 -6.55 13.90 -3.44
C THR A 100 -5.94 14.05 -2.06
N ASP A 101 -6.44 15.02 -1.30
CA ASP A 101 -6.07 15.21 0.10
C ASP A 101 -7.00 14.39 1.01
N SER A 102 -6.50 14.08 2.20
CA SER A 102 -7.24 13.33 3.21
C SER A 102 -6.79 13.69 4.62
N GLY A 103 -7.61 13.32 5.60
CA GLY A 103 -7.30 13.44 7.01
C GLY A 103 -6.36 12.36 7.55
N PHE A 104 -6.57 11.98 8.81
CA PHE A 104 -5.70 11.09 9.57
C PHE A 104 -5.94 9.61 9.21
N LEU A 105 -4.86 8.96 8.75
CA LEU A 105 -4.80 7.52 8.43
C LEU A 105 -6.00 7.03 7.60
N PRO A 106 -6.24 7.58 6.39
CA PRO A 106 -7.37 7.17 5.56
C PRO A 106 -7.24 5.72 5.10
N ASN A 107 -8.37 5.09 4.79
CA ASN A 107 -8.42 3.84 4.04
C ASN A 107 -8.90 4.15 2.61
N PRO A 108 -8.03 3.98 1.58
CA PRO A 108 -8.42 4.17 0.19
C PRO A 108 -9.24 2.99 -0.32
N VAL A 109 -10.13 3.26 -1.27
CA VAL A 109 -10.84 2.25 -2.06
C VAL A 109 -10.86 2.65 -3.53
N VAL A 110 -10.81 1.66 -4.42
CA VAL A 110 -10.92 1.86 -5.87
C VAL A 110 -11.94 0.86 -6.39
N ALA A 111 -12.93 1.34 -7.15
CA ALA A 111 -13.93 0.48 -7.76
C ALA A 111 -13.26 -0.46 -8.77
N SER A 112 -13.68 -1.73 -8.78
CA SER A 112 -13.06 -2.76 -9.63
C SER A 112 -13.25 -2.54 -11.13
N ASP A 113 -14.21 -1.70 -11.52
CA ASP A 113 -14.51 -1.27 -12.89
C ASP A 113 -13.94 0.12 -13.21
N GLY A 114 -13.24 0.74 -12.25
CA GLY A 114 -12.71 2.10 -12.38
C GLY A 114 -13.75 3.21 -12.31
N SER A 115 -15.05 2.91 -12.11
CA SER A 115 -16.11 3.93 -12.14
C SER A 115 -15.93 5.06 -11.11
N PHE A 116 -15.29 4.77 -9.98
CA PHE A 116 -14.89 5.76 -8.97
C PHE A 116 -13.69 5.28 -8.16
N PHE A 117 -13.13 6.19 -7.38
CA PHE A 117 -12.26 5.88 -6.27
C PHE A 117 -12.70 6.70 -5.06
N GLY A 118 -12.23 6.37 -3.87
CA GLY A 118 -12.68 7.03 -2.66
C GLY A 118 -11.81 6.75 -1.46
N GLN A 119 -12.24 7.28 -0.33
CA GLN A 119 -11.53 7.14 0.93
C GLN A 119 -12.47 7.21 2.12
N VAL A 120 -12.12 6.47 3.17
CA VAL A 120 -12.72 6.59 4.50
C VAL A 120 -11.70 7.31 5.37
N SER A 121 -12.03 8.51 5.85
CA SER A 121 -11.07 9.45 6.42
C SER A 121 -11.54 10.04 7.76
N THR A 122 -10.64 10.76 8.43
CA THR A 122 -10.90 11.38 9.74
C THR A 122 -10.28 12.77 9.80
N THR A 123 -11.05 13.78 10.18
CA THR A 123 -10.54 15.11 10.51
C THR A 123 -10.87 15.47 11.95
N PHE A 124 -10.21 16.53 12.43
CA PHE A 124 -10.48 17.15 13.71
C PHE A 124 -10.71 18.64 13.51
N GLU A 125 -11.59 19.22 14.32
CA GLU A 125 -12.01 20.62 14.24
C GLU A 125 -10.83 21.61 14.26
N ARG A 126 -9.71 21.25 14.91
CA ARG A 126 -8.47 22.04 14.96
C ARG A 126 -7.26 21.14 14.73
N ILE A 127 -7.03 20.77 13.48
CA ILE A 127 -5.88 19.97 13.00
C ILE A 127 -5.85 18.55 13.60
N SER A 128 -5.52 18.41 14.89
CA SER A 128 -5.37 17.13 15.59
C SER A 128 -6.11 17.09 16.94
N ARG A 129 -6.99 18.06 17.21
CA ARG A 129 -7.79 18.14 18.44
C ARG A 129 -9.18 18.73 18.20
N GLY A 130 -10.05 18.60 19.20
CA GLY A 130 -11.44 19.05 19.15
C GLY A 130 -12.38 17.95 18.66
N LYS A 131 -13.56 18.33 18.15
CA LYS A 131 -14.52 17.38 17.60
C LYS A 131 -13.88 16.58 16.46
N ARG A 132 -13.92 15.25 16.57
CA ARG A 132 -13.54 14.30 15.52
C ARG A 132 -14.72 14.10 14.57
N THR A 133 -14.44 14.13 13.27
CA THR A 133 -15.41 13.75 12.23
C THR A 133 -14.80 12.67 11.37
N ASP A 134 -15.49 11.54 11.26
CA ASP A 134 -15.16 10.49 10.31
C ASP A 134 -16.12 10.60 9.12
N TYR A 135 -15.62 10.37 7.92
CA TYR A 135 -16.41 10.52 6.71
C TYR A 135 -15.91 9.62 5.58
N ILE A 136 -16.73 9.47 4.56
CA ILE A 136 -16.39 8.82 3.30
C ILE A 136 -16.52 9.85 2.19
N GLU A 137 -15.49 9.97 1.37
CA GLU A 137 -15.55 10.70 0.11
C GLU A 137 -15.42 9.74 -1.07
N ILE A 138 -16.24 9.99 -2.10
CA ILE A 138 -16.19 9.29 -3.39
C ILE A 138 -15.88 10.31 -4.47
N PHE A 139 -14.88 10.05 -5.31
CA PHE A 139 -14.39 10.97 -6.32
C PHE A 139 -14.69 10.47 -7.74
N ASP A 140 -15.03 11.41 -8.61
CA ASP A 140 -15.04 11.16 -10.05
C ASP A 140 -13.59 10.91 -10.52
N PRO A 141 -13.32 9.83 -11.26
CA PRO A 141 -11.95 9.42 -11.58
C PRO A 141 -11.27 10.23 -12.69
N LYS A 142 -11.95 11.21 -13.29
CA LYS A 142 -11.37 12.11 -14.31
C LYS A 142 -11.17 13.51 -13.76
N THR A 143 -12.18 14.04 -13.08
CA THR A 143 -12.20 15.40 -12.55
C THR A 143 -11.72 15.50 -11.11
N TYR A 144 -11.68 14.37 -10.38
CA TYR A 144 -11.25 14.24 -8.99
C TYR A 144 -12.12 15.04 -8.02
N LYS A 145 -13.29 15.50 -8.49
CA LYS A 145 -14.28 16.20 -7.69
C LYS A 145 -15.01 15.19 -6.80
N PRO A 146 -15.30 15.53 -5.53
CA PRO A 146 -16.13 14.70 -4.69
C PRO A 146 -17.55 14.66 -5.26
N THR A 147 -18.05 13.44 -5.46
CA THR A 147 -19.42 13.13 -5.89
C THR A 147 -20.31 12.70 -4.71
N ALA A 148 -19.68 12.28 -3.61
CA ALA A 148 -20.33 12.03 -2.32
C ALA A 148 -19.39 12.41 -1.18
N ASP A 149 -19.96 12.94 -0.11
CA ASP A 149 -19.35 13.14 1.20
C ASP A 149 -20.37 12.63 2.24
N ILE A 150 -20.00 11.57 2.97
CA ILE A 150 -20.89 10.81 3.84
C ILE A 150 -20.29 10.79 5.24
N GLU A 151 -20.83 11.62 6.14
CA GLU A 151 -20.44 11.59 7.55
C GLU A 151 -20.78 10.24 8.20
N LEU A 152 -19.83 9.69 8.96
CA LEU A 152 -19.99 8.47 9.72
C LEU A 152 -20.35 8.80 11.18
N PRO A 153 -21.49 8.32 11.70
CA PRO A 153 -21.92 8.66 13.04
C PRO A 153 -20.98 8.08 14.10
N ASN A 154 -20.75 8.85 15.17
CA ASN A 154 -19.99 8.44 16.36
C ASN A 154 -18.50 8.14 16.12
N ALA A 155 -17.91 8.65 15.04
CA ALA A 155 -16.48 8.50 14.73
C ALA A 155 -15.98 7.03 14.79
N PRO A 156 -16.58 6.13 13.98
CA PRO A 156 -16.50 4.68 14.18
C PRO A 156 -15.25 4.04 13.56
N ARG A 157 -14.40 4.78 12.84
CA ARG A 157 -13.26 4.19 12.13
C ARG A 157 -12.21 3.63 13.09
N PHE A 158 -11.61 2.51 12.70
CA PHE A 158 -10.36 2.03 13.29
C PHE A 158 -9.17 2.86 12.80
N LEU A 159 -8.56 3.64 13.70
CA LEU A 159 -7.37 4.43 13.40
C LEU A 159 -6.10 3.58 13.57
N VAL A 160 -5.54 3.12 12.45
CA VAL A 160 -4.38 2.22 12.40
C VAL A 160 -3.51 2.58 11.20
N GLY A 161 -2.21 2.25 11.23
CA GLY A 161 -1.39 2.29 10.02
C GLY A 161 -2.12 1.56 8.88
N THR A 162 -2.20 2.17 7.70
CA THR A 162 -3.21 1.81 6.70
C THR A 162 -3.06 0.38 6.19
N TYR A 163 -4.09 -0.44 6.45
CA TYR A 163 -4.24 -1.79 5.89
C TYR A 163 -5.35 -1.76 4.83
N PRO A 164 -5.10 -2.16 3.57
CA PRO A 164 -6.11 -2.09 2.51
C PRO A 164 -7.42 -2.77 2.89
N TRP A 165 -7.36 -4.02 3.40
CA TRP A 165 -8.56 -4.81 3.72
C TRP A 165 -9.20 -4.49 5.08
N MET A 166 -8.90 -3.34 5.70
CA MET A 166 -9.74 -2.81 6.80
C MET A 166 -10.92 -1.98 6.27
N THR A 167 -10.96 -1.73 4.97
CA THR A 167 -12.11 -1.16 4.27
C THR A 167 -12.19 -1.79 2.89
N ALA A 168 -13.38 -2.17 2.44
CA ALA A 168 -13.55 -2.82 1.15
C ALA A 168 -14.88 -2.46 0.50
N LEU A 169 -14.92 -2.51 -0.83
CA LEU A 169 -16.14 -2.43 -1.62
C LEU A 169 -16.70 -3.82 -1.86
N THR A 170 -18.02 -3.96 -1.86
CA THR A 170 -18.68 -5.15 -2.42
C THR A 170 -18.41 -5.26 -3.93
N PRO A 171 -18.48 -6.46 -4.52
CA PRO A 171 -18.16 -6.66 -5.94
C PRO A 171 -18.92 -5.77 -6.91
N ASN A 172 -20.18 -5.42 -6.61
CA ASN A 172 -20.98 -4.48 -7.40
C ASN A 172 -20.64 -2.99 -7.19
N ASN A 173 -19.65 -2.67 -6.35
CA ASN A 173 -19.23 -1.31 -5.98
C ASN A 173 -20.33 -0.44 -5.34
N LYS A 174 -21.43 -1.02 -4.83
CA LYS A 174 -22.56 -0.27 -4.24
C LYS A 174 -22.52 -0.16 -2.72
N THR A 175 -21.77 -1.03 -2.05
CA THR A 175 -21.66 -1.01 -0.59
C THR A 175 -20.19 -0.90 -0.19
N LEU A 176 -19.91 0.03 0.72
CA LEU A 176 -18.62 0.16 1.37
C LEU A 176 -18.72 -0.42 2.78
N LEU A 177 -17.77 -1.29 3.11
CA LEU A 177 -17.61 -1.90 4.42
C LEU A 177 -16.34 -1.36 5.07
N PHE A 178 -16.41 -0.90 6.32
CA PHE A 178 -15.22 -0.46 7.06
C PHE A 178 -15.16 -1.12 8.43
N TYR A 179 -13.95 -1.44 8.88
CA TYR A 179 -13.73 -2.07 10.17
C TYR A 179 -13.71 -1.05 11.31
N GLN A 180 -14.35 -1.42 12.42
CA GLN A 180 -14.30 -0.74 13.70
C GLN A 180 -13.65 -1.68 14.72
N PHE A 181 -12.70 -1.16 15.49
CA PHE A 181 -12.05 -1.91 16.57
C PHE A 181 -12.60 -1.57 17.96
N SER A 182 -12.93 -0.29 18.19
CA SER A 182 -13.39 0.23 19.49
C SER A 182 -14.89 0.52 19.45
N PRO A 183 -15.66 0.18 20.51
CA PRO A 183 -15.23 -0.49 21.74
C PRO A 183 -15.03 -2.02 21.58
N SER A 184 -15.54 -2.57 20.48
CA SER A 184 -15.40 -3.98 20.11
C SER A 184 -15.31 -4.11 18.59
N PRO A 185 -14.76 -5.23 18.07
CA PRO A 185 -14.78 -5.56 16.65
C PRO A 185 -16.18 -5.43 16.04
N ALA A 186 -16.28 -4.66 14.97
CA ALA A 186 -17.51 -4.47 14.22
C ALA A 186 -17.21 -4.07 12.76
N VAL A 187 -18.21 -4.19 11.89
CA VAL A 187 -18.12 -3.73 10.49
C VAL A 187 -19.23 -2.73 10.23
N GLY A 188 -18.87 -1.49 9.88
CA GLY A 188 -19.81 -0.49 9.41
C GLY A 188 -20.19 -0.73 7.96
N VAL A 189 -21.48 -0.59 7.65
CA VAL A 189 -22.07 -0.80 6.33
C VAL A 189 -22.57 0.53 5.79
N VAL A 190 -22.13 0.90 4.60
CA VAL A 190 -22.50 2.16 3.93
C VAL A 190 -23.05 1.86 2.55
N ASP A 191 -24.24 2.39 2.27
CA ASP A 191 -24.84 2.35 0.93
C ASP A 191 -24.36 3.57 0.14
N LEU A 192 -23.56 3.32 -0.90
CA LEU A 192 -22.99 4.36 -1.74
C LEU A 192 -24.00 4.92 -2.74
N ALA A 193 -25.04 4.16 -3.11
CA ALA A 193 -26.07 4.61 -4.03
C ALA A 193 -26.99 5.65 -3.35
N SER A 194 -27.41 5.38 -2.12
CA SER A 194 -28.18 6.35 -1.33
C SER A 194 -27.31 7.35 -0.56
N LYS A 195 -25.98 7.19 -0.60
CA LYS A 195 -24.97 8.03 0.07
C LYS A 195 -25.18 8.12 1.58
N LYS A 196 -25.44 6.99 2.23
CA LYS A 196 -25.81 6.93 3.64
C LYS A 196 -25.14 5.80 4.38
N PHE A 197 -24.72 6.09 5.61
CA PHE A 197 -24.43 5.08 6.60
C PHE A 197 -25.70 4.26 6.90
N SER A 198 -25.60 2.93 6.83
CA SER A 198 -26.73 2.02 7.04
C SER A 198 -26.77 1.54 8.48
N ARG A 199 -25.78 0.74 8.89
CA ARG A 199 -25.71 0.13 10.23
C ARG A 199 -24.30 -0.37 10.55
N THR A 200 -24.12 -0.82 11.79
CA THR A 200 -22.93 -1.54 12.23
C THR A 200 -23.29 -2.99 12.52
N ILE A 201 -22.48 -3.93 12.02
CA ILE A 201 -22.58 -5.36 12.29
C ILE A 201 -21.58 -5.72 13.38
N SER A 202 -22.07 -6.14 14.55
CA SER A 202 -21.21 -6.69 15.60
C SER A 202 -20.64 -8.03 15.15
N VAL A 203 -19.32 -8.20 15.31
CA VAL A 203 -18.63 -9.44 14.95
C VAL A 203 -17.84 -9.96 16.16
N PRO A 204 -17.52 -11.26 16.21
CA PRO A 204 -16.55 -11.78 17.19
C PRO A 204 -15.14 -11.20 16.95
N ASP A 205 -14.16 -11.64 17.73
CA ASP A 205 -12.75 -11.19 17.66
C ASP A 205 -12.07 -11.57 16.33
N CYS A 206 -12.42 -10.83 15.29
CA CYS A 206 -12.03 -11.03 13.90
C CYS A 206 -11.70 -9.69 13.22
N TYR A 207 -10.86 -9.74 12.20
CA TYR A 207 -10.14 -8.62 11.61
C TYR A 207 -10.18 -8.71 10.09
N HIS A 208 -10.00 -7.57 9.44
CA HIS A 208 -10.09 -7.38 7.98
C HIS A 208 -11.48 -7.72 7.42
N VAL A 209 -11.74 -7.31 6.18
CA VAL A 209 -13.01 -7.50 5.48
C VAL A 209 -12.72 -7.88 4.03
N PHE A 210 -13.17 -9.07 3.62
CA PHE A 210 -12.99 -9.62 2.27
C PHE A 210 -14.36 -9.89 1.63
N PRO A 211 -14.96 -8.91 0.92
CA PRO A 211 -16.26 -9.08 0.27
C PRO A 211 -16.20 -10.10 -0.86
N VAL A 212 -17.14 -11.04 -0.89
CA VAL A 212 -17.22 -12.12 -1.89
C VAL A 212 -18.47 -12.02 -2.76
N THR A 213 -19.56 -11.50 -2.19
CA THR A 213 -20.80 -11.18 -2.90
C THR A 213 -21.27 -9.81 -2.45
N ASP A 214 -22.37 -9.33 -3.03
CA ASP A 214 -23.00 -8.06 -2.64
C ASP A 214 -23.52 -8.07 -1.19
N GLN A 215 -23.68 -9.24 -0.58
CA GLN A 215 -24.24 -9.43 0.75
C GLN A 215 -23.38 -10.34 1.63
N THR A 216 -22.15 -10.66 1.24
CA THR A 216 -21.33 -11.58 2.03
C THR A 216 -19.88 -11.16 2.01
N PHE A 217 -19.25 -11.19 3.18
CA PHE A 217 -17.82 -10.97 3.33
C PHE A 217 -17.23 -11.97 4.32
N PHE A 218 -15.92 -12.16 4.24
CA PHE A 218 -15.14 -12.93 5.19
C PHE A 218 -14.26 -12.03 6.07
N MET A 219 -13.98 -12.48 7.28
CA MET A 219 -13.00 -11.88 8.20
C MET A 219 -12.05 -12.96 8.74
N HIS A 220 -10.88 -12.58 9.21
CA HIS A 220 -9.95 -13.49 9.89
C HIS A 220 -10.06 -13.39 11.40
N CYS A 221 -10.26 -14.51 12.08
CA CYS A 221 -10.47 -14.53 13.52
C CYS A 221 -9.20 -14.85 14.30
N ARG A 222 -9.14 -14.33 15.54
CA ARG A 222 -8.02 -14.57 16.46
C ARG A 222 -7.74 -16.07 16.66
N ASP A 223 -8.79 -16.89 16.73
CA ASP A 223 -8.72 -18.34 16.87
C ASP A 223 -8.10 -19.08 15.65
N GLY A 224 -7.87 -18.39 14.54
CA GLY A 224 -7.29 -18.96 13.33
C GLY A 224 -8.31 -19.51 12.33
N SER A 225 -9.61 -19.28 12.53
CA SER A 225 -10.66 -19.50 11.53
C SER A 225 -10.87 -18.28 10.63
N LEU A 226 -11.62 -18.45 9.53
CA LEU A 226 -12.30 -17.35 8.86
C LEU A 226 -13.77 -17.30 9.31
N LEU A 227 -14.31 -16.10 9.48
CA LEU A 227 -15.73 -15.87 9.71
C LEU A 227 -16.39 -15.43 8.41
N LYS A 228 -17.34 -16.22 7.91
CA LYS A 228 -18.31 -15.79 6.91
C LYS A 228 -19.37 -14.95 7.61
N VAL A 229 -19.67 -13.77 7.05
CA VAL A 229 -20.78 -12.92 7.47
C VAL A 229 -21.69 -12.70 6.27
N ALA A 230 -22.92 -13.19 6.34
CA ALA A 230 -23.97 -12.91 5.37
C ALA A 230 -24.85 -11.77 5.91
N MET A 231 -24.83 -10.64 5.20
CA MET A 231 -25.55 -9.42 5.54
C MET A 231 -27.04 -9.59 5.23
N GLY A 232 -27.85 -9.80 6.27
CA GLY A 232 -29.29 -10.00 6.12
C GLY A 232 -30.07 -8.69 5.99
N ALA A 233 -31.31 -8.79 5.52
CA ALA A 233 -32.28 -7.70 5.64
C ALA A 233 -32.55 -7.39 7.13
N ASP A 234 -32.81 -6.12 7.45
CA ASP A 234 -33.23 -5.66 8.79
C ASP A 234 -32.30 -6.06 9.96
N GLY A 235 -31.01 -6.23 9.71
CA GLY A 235 -30.02 -6.55 10.76
C GLY A 235 -29.94 -8.03 11.14
N LYS A 236 -30.62 -8.92 10.41
CA LYS A 236 -30.57 -10.38 10.64
C LYS A 236 -29.35 -11.01 9.97
N ASP A 237 -28.17 -10.64 10.45
CA ASP A 237 -26.90 -11.13 9.92
C ASP A 237 -26.65 -12.58 10.35
N GLU A 238 -26.28 -13.42 9.41
CA GLU A 238 -25.89 -14.80 9.67
C GLU A 238 -24.37 -14.94 9.66
N THR A 239 -23.83 -15.71 10.60
CA THR A 239 -22.39 -15.93 10.66
C THR A 239 -22.05 -17.41 10.76
N ALA A 240 -20.98 -17.80 10.08
CA ALA A 240 -20.45 -19.16 10.10
C ALA A 240 -18.93 -19.12 10.12
N LYS A 241 -18.31 -19.87 11.03
CA LYS A 241 -16.85 -20.02 11.06
C LYS A 241 -16.42 -21.21 10.24
N THR A 242 -15.28 -21.07 9.56
CA THR A 242 -14.56 -22.20 9.00
C THR A 242 -13.89 -23.02 10.10
N GLU A 243 -13.31 -24.17 9.73
CA GLU A 243 -12.29 -24.80 10.55
C GLU A 243 -11.07 -23.86 10.73
N VAL A 244 -10.32 -24.09 11.81
CA VAL A 244 -9.06 -23.39 12.07
C VAL A 244 -8.03 -23.86 11.05
N PHE A 245 -7.47 -22.93 10.26
CA PHE A 245 -6.59 -23.26 9.14
C PHE A 245 -5.10 -23.02 9.44
N ARG A 246 -4.78 -22.38 10.56
CA ARG A 246 -3.40 -22.09 10.99
C ARG A 246 -3.16 -22.47 12.44
N LYS A 247 -1.89 -22.68 12.79
CA LYS A 247 -1.48 -22.82 14.20
C LYS A 247 -1.41 -21.45 14.86
N GLU A 248 -1.55 -21.42 16.18
CA GLU A 248 -1.52 -20.17 16.96
C GLU A 248 -0.20 -19.40 16.80
N ASN A 249 0.92 -20.13 16.71
CA ASN A 249 2.27 -19.59 16.52
C ASN A 249 2.62 -19.26 15.05
N GLU A 250 1.70 -19.46 14.10
CA GLU A 250 1.85 -19.00 12.72
C GLU A 250 1.25 -17.59 12.58
N TYR A 251 2.10 -16.56 12.61
CA TYR A 251 1.67 -15.17 12.48
C TYR A 251 1.41 -14.81 11.03
N LEU A 252 0.15 -14.57 10.69
CA LEU A 252 -0.29 -14.02 9.41
C LEU A 252 0.03 -12.53 9.34
N ILE A 253 0.43 -12.04 8.17
CA ILE A 253 0.77 -10.61 7.97
C ILE A 253 -0.48 -9.72 7.94
N ASN A 254 -0.34 -8.42 8.23
CA ASN A 254 -1.47 -7.49 8.20
C ASN A 254 -1.94 -7.12 6.78
N HIS A 255 -1.18 -7.49 5.75
CA HIS A 255 -1.39 -7.05 4.36
C HIS A 255 -1.52 -8.25 3.40
N PRO A 256 -2.55 -9.10 3.53
CA PRO A 256 -2.81 -10.14 2.55
C PRO A 256 -3.17 -9.52 1.19
N ALA A 257 -2.98 -10.30 0.12
CA ALA A 257 -3.55 -9.97 -1.19
C ALA A 257 -4.89 -10.67 -1.34
N TYR A 258 -5.90 -9.95 -1.82
CA TYR A 258 -7.21 -10.50 -2.14
C TYR A 258 -7.66 -9.99 -3.50
N SER A 259 -8.11 -10.88 -4.39
CA SER A 259 -8.72 -10.52 -5.67
C SER A 259 -10.22 -10.81 -5.59
N PRO A 260 -11.07 -9.76 -5.48
CA PRO A 260 -12.52 -9.95 -5.40
C PRO A 260 -13.11 -10.61 -6.66
N LYS A 261 -12.50 -10.40 -7.85
CA LYS A 261 -13.02 -10.96 -9.11
C LYS A 261 -12.96 -12.47 -9.20
N ASN A 262 -11.98 -13.11 -8.56
CA ASN A 262 -11.87 -14.58 -8.55
C ASN A 262 -11.93 -15.18 -7.14
N GLY A 263 -12.22 -14.36 -6.12
CA GLY A 263 -12.31 -14.79 -4.72
C GLY A 263 -11.02 -15.36 -4.15
N ARG A 264 -9.84 -15.08 -4.74
CA ARG A 264 -8.56 -15.62 -4.23
C ARG A 264 -8.04 -14.77 -3.08
N LEU A 265 -7.90 -15.37 -1.90
CA LEU A 265 -7.18 -14.82 -0.75
C LEU A 265 -5.78 -15.46 -0.67
N VAL A 266 -4.74 -14.63 -0.58
CA VAL A 266 -3.33 -15.04 -0.45
C VAL A 266 -2.76 -14.40 0.81
N TRP A 267 -2.40 -15.24 1.79
CA TRP A 267 -2.02 -14.80 3.13
C TRP A 267 -0.70 -15.39 3.60
N PRO A 268 0.42 -14.66 3.42
CA PRO A 268 1.71 -15.04 3.95
C PRO A 268 1.78 -15.00 5.48
N THR A 269 2.64 -15.85 6.03
CA THR A 269 3.11 -15.79 7.41
C THR A 269 4.46 -15.07 7.51
N TYR A 270 4.92 -14.82 8.74
CA TYR A 270 6.25 -14.24 8.99
C TYR A 270 7.43 -15.12 8.52
N THR A 271 7.19 -16.39 8.21
CA THR A 271 8.22 -17.33 7.74
C THR A 271 8.15 -17.61 6.24
N GLY A 272 7.20 -16.99 5.52
CA GLY A 272 7.01 -17.20 4.09
C GLY A 272 6.18 -18.44 3.72
N LYS A 273 5.54 -19.09 4.70
CA LYS A 273 4.42 -19.99 4.40
C LYS A 273 3.25 -19.16 3.90
N ILE A 274 2.59 -19.58 2.84
CA ILE A 274 1.48 -18.84 2.23
C ILE A 274 0.23 -19.70 2.30
N PHE A 275 -0.74 -19.22 3.07
CA PHE A 275 -2.09 -19.76 3.06
C PHE A 275 -2.85 -19.20 1.87
N GLN A 276 -3.68 -20.04 1.27
CA GLN A 276 -4.53 -19.64 0.16
C GLN A 276 -5.95 -20.14 0.41
N ALA A 277 -6.94 -19.30 0.11
CA ALA A 277 -8.34 -19.68 0.11
C ALA A 277 -9.00 -19.24 -1.20
N ASP A 278 -9.82 -20.12 -1.76
CA ASP A 278 -10.77 -19.81 -2.82
C ASP A 278 -12.13 -19.54 -2.17
N LEU A 279 -12.60 -18.30 -2.31
CA LEU A 279 -13.87 -17.80 -1.78
C LEU A 279 -14.93 -17.60 -2.89
N SER A 280 -14.60 -17.93 -4.14
CA SER A 280 -15.45 -17.66 -5.32
C SER A 280 -16.83 -18.33 -5.26
N SER A 281 -16.95 -19.44 -4.53
CA SER A 281 -18.22 -20.15 -4.34
C SER A 281 -19.12 -19.56 -3.25
N GLY A 282 -18.69 -18.50 -2.57
CA GLY A 282 -19.37 -17.97 -1.38
C GLY A 282 -19.10 -18.77 -0.10
N GLU A 283 -18.35 -19.85 -0.19
CA GLU A 283 -17.77 -20.62 0.92
C GLU A 283 -16.25 -20.63 0.82
N ALA A 284 -15.57 -20.75 1.97
CA ALA A 284 -14.12 -20.80 2.01
C ALA A 284 -13.59 -22.21 1.71
N LYS A 285 -12.87 -22.35 0.61
CA LYS A 285 -12.12 -23.57 0.25
C LYS A 285 -10.63 -23.31 0.43
N PHE A 286 -10.04 -23.86 1.49
CA PHE A 286 -8.61 -23.75 1.70
C PHE A 286 -7.84 -24.59 0.67
N LEU A 287 -6.90 -23.95 -0.01
CA LEU A 287 -5.98 -24.62 -0.93
C LEU A 287 -4.74 -25.10 -0.15
N PRO A 288 -3.97 -26.05 -0.69
CA PRO A 288 -2.71 -26.44 -0.09
C PRO A 288 -1.81 -25.23 0.18
N ALA A 289 -1.30 -25.12 1.41
CA ALA A 289 -0.33 -24.10 1.74
C ALA A 289 0.96 -24.34 0.95
N ILE A 290 1.59 -23.25 0.51
CA ILE A 290 2.85 -23.28 -0.23
C ILE A 290 3.94 -22.55 0.56
N GLU A 291 5.20 -22.84 0.24
CA GLU A 291 6.35 -22.23 0.90
C GLU A 291 7.12 -21.35 -0.09
N ALA A 292 7.30 -20.07 0.26
CA ALA A 292 8.05 -19.13 -0.57
C ALA A 292 9.56 -19.37 -0.51
N PHE A 293 10.05 -19.90 0.61
CA PHE A 293 11.45 -20.14 0.90
C PHE A 293 11.69 -21.62 1.21
N THR A 294 12.81 -22.12 0.71
CA THR A 294 13.33 -23.46 1.06
C THR A 294 13.74 -23.51 2.53
N ASP A 295 13.91 -24.72 3.07
CA ASP A 295 14.38 -24.89 4.45
C ASP A 295 15.79 -24.32 4.64
N GLU A 296 16.65 -24.42 3.63
CA GLU A 296 17.99 -23.82 3.61
C GLU A 296 17.93 -22.30 3.66
N GLU A 297 17.04 -21.68 2.86
CA GLU A 297 16.85 -20.23 2.87
C GLU A 297 16.29 -19.75 4.21
N LYS A 298 15.33 -20.46 4.80
CA LYS A 298 14.82 -20.14 6.15
C LYS A 298 15.93 -20.21 7.20
N LYS A 299 16.76 -21.26 7.18
CA LYS A 299 17.95 -21.38 8.05
C LYS A 299 18.96 -20.26 7.82
N ALA A 300 19.09 -19.79 6.58
CA ALA A 300 19.91 -18.63 6.21
C ALA A 300 19.24 -17.27 6.50
N GLY A 301 18.07 -17.26 7.15
CA GLY A 301 17.40 -16.04 7.61
C GLY A 301 16.51 -15.34 6.57
N TRP A 302 16.20 -15.98 5.44
CA TRP A 302 15.25 -15.43 4.47
C TRP A 302 13.83 -15.44 5.03
N ALA A 303 13.18 -14.29 5.00
CA ALA A 303 11.80 -14.12 5.46
C ALA A 303 11.09 -12.95 4.73
N PRO A 304 9.75 -12.91 4.71
CA PRO A 304 9.00 -11.80 4.16
C PRO A 304 9.06 -10.57 5.05
N GLY A 305 8.72 -9.41 4.50
CA GLY A 305 8.56 -8.18 5.28
C GLY A 305 8.71 -6.88 4.49
N GLY A 306 8.39 -5.81 5.18
CA GLY A 306 7.96 -4.53 4.61
C GLY A 306 6.53 -4.25 5.07
N TRP A 307 5.79 -3.50 4.27
CA TRP A 307 4.39 -3.14 4.46
C TRP A 307 3.45 -4.04 3.65
N GLN A 308 3.07 -3.69 2.41
CA GLN A 308 2.32 -4.58 1.52
C GLN A 308 3.25 -5.61 0.88
N GLN A 309 3.52 -6.67 1.64
CA GLN A 309 4.52 -7.67 1.30
C GLN A 309 4.14 -8.55 0.12
N VAL A 310 2.85 -8.64 -0.20
CA VAL A 310 2.35 -9.58 -1.21
C VAL A 310 1.41 -8.90 -2.19
N ALA A 311 1.59 -9.24 -3.47
CA ALA A 311 0.63 -8.96 -4.53
C ALA A 311 0.26 -10.26 -5.25
N TYR A 312 -0.92 -10.28 -5.87
CA TYR A 312 -1.42 -11.42 -6.63
C TYR A 312 -1.90 -10.95 -8.00
N HIS A 313 -1.44 -11.62 -9.06
CA HIS A 313 -1.90 -11.37 -10.42
C HIS A 313 -2.87 -12.47 -10.85
N ARG A 314 -4.13 -12.09 -11.09
CA ARG A 314 -5.23 -13.01 -11.39
C ARG A 314 -5.03 -13.72 -12.73
N GLY A 315 -4.60 -12.99 -13.76
CA GLY A 315 -4.49 -13.54 -15.13
C GLY A 315 -3.47 -14.67 -15.26
N SER A 316 -2.35 -14.59 -14.53
CA SER A 316 -1.27 -15.58 -14.57
C SER A 316 -1.22 -16.51 -13.36
N ASP A 317 -2.13 -16.34 -12.38
CA ASP A 317 -2.11 -17.03 -11.09
C ASP A 317 -0.71 -17.00 -10.43
N ARG A 318 -0.14 -15.80 -10.33
CA ARG A 318 1.20 -15.55 -9.75
C ARG A 318 1.09 -14.77 -8.46
N ILE A 319 1.90 -15.16 -7.49
CA ILE A 319 2.11 -14.46 -6.23
C ILE A 319 3.47 -13.76 -6.29
N PHE A 320 3.50 -12.49 -5.88
CA PHE A 320 4.71 -11.69 -5.77
C PHE A 320 4.92 -11.40 -4.29
N LEU A 321 5.99 -11.93 -3.69
CA LEU A 321 6.27 -11.79 -2.26
C LEU A 321 7.60 -11.08 -2.03
N LEU A 322 7.58 -9.95 -1.33
CA LEU A 322 8.78 -9.27 -0.84
C LEU A 322 9.51 -10.15 0.18
N GLY A 323 10.83 -10.26 0.04
CA GLY A 323 11.66 -11.00 0.97
C GLY A 323 13.13 -10.58 0.96
N ASP A 324 13.82 -10.82 2.07
CA ASP A 324 15.25 -10.56 2.24
C ASP A 324 15.76 -11.38 3.43
N GLN A 325 17.08 -11.43 3.61
CA GLN A 325 17.67 -11.96 4.84
C GLN A 325 17.49 -10.96 5.98
N ARG A 326 16.95 -11.41 7.10
CA ARG A 326 16.70 -10.54 8.26
C ARG A 326 16.70 -11.29 9.58
N ALA A 327 16.98 -10.54 10.63
CA ALA A 327 16.76 -11.01 11.99
C ALA A 327 15.27 -11.23 12.26
N GLN A 328 14.98 -12.20 13.14
CA GLN A 328 13.65 -12.40 13.69
C GLN A 328 13.12 -11.07 14.26
N TRP A 329 11.85 -10.76 14.00
CA TRP A 329 11.17 -9.52 14.41
C TRP A 329 11.47 -8.24 13.63
N LYS A 330 12.28 -8.28 12.58
CA LYS A 330 12.43 -7.16 11.62
C LYS A 330 11.45 -7.24 10.43
N HIS A 331 10.27 -7.81 10.66
CA HIS A 331 9.26 -8.11 9.62
C HIS A 331 8.61 -6.86 8.96
N LYS A 332 8.84 -5.66 9.49
CA LYS A 332 8.42 -4.39 8.86
C LYS A 332 9.56 -3.65 8.15
N ALA A 333 10.80 -4.14 8.24
CA ALA A 333 11.92 -3.56 7.49
C ALA A 333 11.74 -3.82 5.99
N PRO A 334 12.22 -2.91 5.12
CA PRO A 334 12.12 -3.08 3.68
C PRO A 334 12.85 -4.34 3.19
N SER A 335 12.51 -4.77 1.99
CA SER A 335 13.11 -5.91 1.29
C SER A 335 13.72 -5.45 -0.03
N ARG A 336 14.82 -6.09 -0.46
CA ARG A 336 15.46 -5.79 -1.74
C ARG A 336 15.14 -6.79 -2.85
N PHE A 337 14.38 -7.83 -2.53
CA PHE A 337 13.97 -8.86 -3.50
C PHE A 337 12.47 -9.08 -3.49
N VAL A 338 11.95 -9.46 -4.66
CA VAL A 338 10.63 -10.08 -4.79
C VAL A 338 10.75 -11.48 -5.37
N PHE A 339 9.99 -12.40 -4.80
CA PHE A 339 9.88 -13.79 -5.23
C PHE A 339 8.58 -13.97 -5.99
N VAL A 340 8.68 -14.38 -7.25
CA VAL A 340 7.53 -14.68 -8.10
C VAL A 340 7.26 -16.17 -8.00
N ILE A 341 6.06 -16.53 -7.56
CA ILE A 341 5.68 -17.90 -7.21
C ILE A 341 4.42 -18.27 -8.00
N ASP A 342 4.41 -19.47 -8.59
CA ASP A 342 3.22 -20.07 -9.17
C ASP A 342 2.24 -20.46 -8.05
N ALA A 343 1.06 -19.85 -8.01
CA ALA A 343 0.14 -19.98 -6.88
C ALA A 343 -0.44 -21.40 -6.75
N LYS A 344 -0.57 -22.11 -7.88
CA LYS A 344 -1.09 -23.48 -7.90
C LYS A 344 -0.08 -24.51 -7.38
N THR A 345 1.19 -24.36 -7.75
CA THR A 345 2.23 -25.37 -7.49
C THR A 345 3.19 -25.00 -6.37
N GLY A 346 3.23 -23.73 -5.94
CA GLY A 346 4.20 -23.22 -4.98
C GLY A 346 5.61 -23.09 -5.54
N LYS A 347 5.83 -23.39 -6.83
CA LYS A 347 7.16 -23.32 -7.44
C LYS A 347 7.57 -21.86 -7.64
N ARG A 348 8.80 -21.54 -7.24
CA ARG A 348 9.43 -20.27 -7.57
C ARG A 348 9.67 -20.19 -9.07
N VAL A 349 9.06 -19.19 -9.70
CA VAL A 349 9.23 -18.83 -11.10
C VAL A 349 10.41 -17.89 -11.26
N LYS A 350 10.52 -16.92 -10.35
CA LYS A 350 11.58 -15.91 -10.41
C LYS A 350 11.98 -15.37 -9.04
N LYS A 351 13.19 -14.84 -8.97
CA LYS A 351 13.67 -13.95 -7.90
C LYS A 351 14.19 -12.69 -8.60
N ILE A 352 13.59 -11.54 -8.32
CA ILE A 352 13.98 -10.25 -8.88
C ILE A 352 14.65 -9.46 -7.77
N GLU A 353 15.81 -8.88 -8.05
CA GLU A 353 16.53 -7.96 -7.18
C GLU A 353 16.22 -6.53 -7.61
N PHE A 354 15.73 -5.70 -6.69
CA PHE A 354 15.38 -4.31 -6.98
C PHE A 354 16.56 -3.36 -6.93
N GLY A 355 17.67 -3.78 -6.31
CA GLY A 355 18.84 -2.93 -6.07
C GLY A 355 18.60 -1.79 -5.05
N ARG A 356 17.47 -1.81 -4.34
CA ARG A 356 17.04 -0.78 -3.39
C ARG A 356 16.03 -1.32 -2.38
N ASP A 357 15.75 -0.52 -1.35
CA ASP A 357 14.82 -0.86 -0.27
C ASP A 357 13.37 -0.61 -0.69
N ILE A 358 12.57 -1.68 -0.74
CA ILE A 358 11.14 -1.67 -1.10
C ILE A 358 10.30 -2.13 0.09
N ASP A 359 9.24 -1.37 0.40
CA ASP A 359 8.33 -1.67 1.50
C ASP A 359 7.03 -2.32 1.00
N SER A 360 6.53 -1.92 -0.16
CA SER A 360 5.23 -2.38 -0.67
C SER A 360 5.32 -2.80 -2.14
N VAL A 361 4.60 -3.86 -2.48
CA VAL A 361 4.41 -4.30 -3.87
C VAL A 361 2.95 -4.32 -4.29
N GLY A 362 2.72 -4.03 -5.57
CA GLY A 362 1.43 -4.15 -6.24
C GLY A 362 1.63 -4.63 -7.68
N VAL A 363 0.57 -5.02 -8.37
CA VAL A 363 0.65 -5.49 -9.76
C VAL A 363 -0.59 -5.06 -10.53
N SER A 364 -0.42 -4.52 -11.74
CA SER A 364 -1.56 -4.27 -12.63
C SER A 364 -2.19 -5.60 -13.06
N GLN A 365 -3.48 -5.61 -13.40
CA GLN A 365 -4.22 -6.85 -13.70
C GLN A 365 -4.42 -7.10 -15.21
N ASP A 366 -3.74 -6.35 -16.07
CA ASP A 366 -3.74 -6.59 -17.51
C ASP A 366 -2.87 -7.79 -17.92
N ALA A 367 -3.03 -8.25 -19.16
CA ALA A 367 -2.33 -9.43 -19.67
C ALA A 367 -0.79 -9.32 -19.67
N LYS A 368 -0.25 -8.09 -19.69
CA LYS A 368 1.19 -7.81 -19.59
C LYS A 368 1.42 -6.93 -18.36
N PRO A 369 1.35 -7.51 -17.15
CA PRO A 369 1.29 -6.73 -15.93
C PRO A 369 2.57 -5.91 -15.71
N GLN A 370 2.42 -4.77 -15.05
CA GLN A 370 3.51 -4.02 -14.43
C GLN A 370 3.61 -4.42 -12.96
N LEU A 371 4.82 -4.65 -12.47
CA LEU A 371 5.10 -4.82 -11.04
C LEU A 371 5.44 -3.46 -10.44
N TYR A 372 4.65 -3.04 -9.47
CA TYR A 372 4.85 -1.82 -8.71
C TYR A 372 5.64 -2.12 -7.44
N ALA A 373 6.71 -1.36 -7.19
CA ALA A 373 7.56 -1.49 -6.01
C ALA A 373 7.73 -0.10 -5.38
N LEU A 374 7.12 0.11 -4.21
CA LEU A 374 7.10 1.39 -3.51
C LEU A 374 8.13 1.39 -2.38
N SER A 375 9.02 2.39 -2.41
CA SER A 375 9.95 2.68 -1.33
C SER A 375 9.40 3.82 -0.47
N THR A 376 9.15 3.54 0.81
CA THR A 376 8.77 4.55 1.80
C THR A 376 9.94 5.50 2.04
N GLY A 377 11.16 4.94 2.13
CA GLY A 377 12.38 5.70 2.37
C GLY A 377 12.70 6.68 1.24
N GLU A 378 12.65 6.22 0.00
CA GLU A 378 12.91 7.06 -1.18
C GLU A 378 11.70 7.89 -1.61
N LYS A 379 10.51 7.68 -1.01
CA LYS A 379 9.25 8.34 -1.41
C LYS A 379 8.99 8.19 -2.92
N THR A 380 9.24 6.99 -3.43
CA THR A 380 9.29 6.73 -4.88
C THR A 380 8.63 5.40 -5.22
N LEU A 381 7.75 5.43 -6.21
CA LEU A 381 7.17 4.26 -6.86
C LEU A 381 8.05 3.87 -8.04
N PHE A 382 8.59 2.66 -8.02
CA PHE A 382 9.31 2.07 -9.13
C PHE A 382 8.41 1.11 -9.89
N ILE A 383 8.50 1.14 -11.22
CA ILE A 383 7.69 0.32 -12.12
C ILE A 383 8.61 -0.67 -12.83
N TYR A 384 8.35 -1.96 -12.67
CA TYR A 384 9.14 -3.05 -13.22
C TYR A 384 8.33 -3.86 -14.23
N ASP A 385 9.02 -4.40 -15.22
CA ASP A 385 8.53 -5.53 -16.00
C ASP A 385 8.75 -6.81 -15.16
N PRO A 386 7.69 -7.55 -14.76
CA PRO A 386 7.82 -8.75 -13.94
C PRO A 386 8.45 -9.94 -14.70
N GLU A 387 8.31 -9.99 -16.03
CA GLU A 387 8.86 -11.05 -16.87
C GLU A 387 10.36 -10.88 -17.06
N THR A 388 10.85 -9.66 -17.25
CA THR A 388 12.30 -9.39 -17.38
C THR A 388 12.96 -9.06 -16.04
N GLY A 389 12.22 -8.56 -15.06
CA GLY A 389 12.74 -8.06 -13.79
C GLY A 389 13.47 -6.72 -13.92
N LYS A 390 13.24 -5.98 -15.01
CA LYS A 390 13.93 -4.70 -15.27
C LYS A 390 13.06 -3.56 -14.77
N GLU A 391 13.68 -2.58 -14.12
CA GLU A 391 13.04 -1.28 -13.89
C GLU A 391 12.78 -0.60 -15.23
N THR A 392 11.56 -0.13 -15.43
CA THR A 392 11.09 0.51 -16.66
C THR A 392 10.87 2.00 -16.47
N ALA A 393 10.46 2.41 -15.27
CA ALA A 393 10.26 3.81 -14.90
C ALA A 393 10.20 3.98 -13.38
N ALA A 394 10.20 5.25 -12.93
CA ALA A 394 10.01 5.62 -11.54
C ALA A 394 9.24 6.93 -11.41
N VAL A 395 8.45 7.05 -10.35
CA VAL A 395 7.73 8.27 -9.96
C VAL A 395 8.12 8.63 -8.54
N ASN A 396 8.90 9.69 -8.38
CA ASN A 396 9.43 10.14 -7.10
C ASN A 396 8.56 11.24 -6.48
N GLN A 397 9.01 11.78 -5.33
CA GLN A 397 8.35 12.88 -4.61
C GLN A 397 6.91 12.56 -4.18
N LEU A 398 6.64 11.29 -3.85
CA LEU A 398 5.32 10.82 -3.40
C LEU A 398 5.14 11.06 -1.90
N GLY A 399 5.11 12.32 -1.49
CA GLY A 399 4.81 12.73 -0.12
C GLY A 399 5.94 12.46 0.88
N HIS A 400 5.59 12.07 2.10
CA HIS A 400 6.49 11.99 3.25
C HIS A 400 6.89 10.55 3.60
N GLY A 401 5.95 9.61 3.51
CA GLY A 401 6.15 8.19 3.80
C GLY A 401 5.08 7.34 3.11
N PRO A 402 5.10 7.24 1.76
CA PRO A 402 4.11 6.51 0.99
C PRO A 402 4.21 5.02 1.27
N GLN A 403 3.08 4.38 1.51
CA GLN A 403 3.05 2.98 1.99
C GLN A 403 2.06 2.08 1.25
N VAL A 404 0.97 2.63 0.71
CA VAL A 404 -0.10 1.80 0.16
C VAL A 404 -0.24 1.99 -1.35
N ILE A 405 -0.12 0.90 -2.10
CA ILE A 405 -0.40 0.78 -3.51
C ILE A 405 -1.78 0.15 -3.67
N THR A 406 -2.66 0.80 -4.46
CA THR A 406 -3.94 0.23 -4.90
C THR A 406 -4.02 0.28 -6.42
N THR A 407 -4.50 -0.79 -7.02
CA THR A 407 -4.81 -0.90 -8.45
C THR A 407 -6.25 -1.41 -8.58
N ALA A 408 -6.97 -0.98 -9.62
CA ALA A 408 -8.25 -1.59 -9.92
C ALA A 408 -8.05 -3.02 -10.44
N ASP A 409 -8.83 -3.99 -9.96
CA ASP A 409 -8.83 -5.36 -10.49
C ASP A 409 -9.67 -5.41 -11.78
N MET A 410 -9.27 -4.66 -12.81
CA MET A 410 -9.98 -4.54 -14.10
C MET A 410 -9.76 -5.73 -15.02
#